data_AF-A0A645EZM7-F1
#
_entry.id   AF-A0A645EZM7-F1
#
_cell.length_a   1.000
_cell.length_b   1.000
_cell.length_c   1.000
_cell.angle_alpha   90.00
_cell.angle_beta   90.00
_cell.angle_gamma   90.00
#
_symmetry.space_group_name_H-M   'P 1'
#
loop_
_entity.id
_entity.type
_entity.pdbx_description
1 polymer ?
#
loop_
_entity_poly.entity_id
_entity_poly.type
_entity_poly.pdbx_seq_one_letter_code
_entity_poly.pdbx_strand_id
1 'polypeptide(L)'
;MAETYLEENPDAFELIYGEYNNEQIVQAITSGAVDASLAPKYQVDNWNKSFNENLAIGSEPVHNSDAYLLFNKKTDQALIDAVNTALEELKAEGTIKELSEEYLDGDYVPE
;
A
#
# COMPACT_ATOMS: atom_id res chain seq x y z
N MET A 1 -3.94 6.78 -12.93
CA MET A 1 -3.64 5.43 -13.51
C MET A 1 -4.93 4.79 -13.98
N ALA A 2 -5.93 4.70 -13.10
CA ALA A 2 -7.27 4.26 -13.49
C ALA A 2 -7.98 5.26 -14.42
N GLU A 3 -7.77 6.56 -14.22
CA GLU A 3 -8.32 7.62 -15.06
C GLU A 3 -7.78 7.54 -16.49
N THR A 4 -6.44 7.45 -16.62
CA THR A 4 -5.77 7.25 -17.91
C THR A 4 -6.25 5.99 -18.62
N TYR A 5 -6.49 4.90 -17.87
CA TYR A 5 -7.05 3.68 -18.46
C TYR A 5 -8.47 3.89 -19.00
N LEU A 6 -9.32 4.63 -18.28
CA LEU A 6 -10.68 4.96 -18.72
C LEU A 6 -10.71 5.91 -19.92
N GLU A 7 -9.72 6.80 -20.08
CA GLU A 7 -9.59 7.65 -21.27
C GLU A 7 -9.45 6.80 -22.55
N GLU A 8 -8.75 5.67 -22.47
CA GLU A 8 -8.56 4.72 -23.58
C GLU A 8 -9.65 3.65 -23.66
N ASN A 9 -10.32 3.35 -22.54
CA ASN A 9 -11.32 2.28 -22.40
C ASN A 9 -12.60 2.84 -21.75
N PRO A 10 -13.42 3.58 -22.51
CA PRO A 10 -14.64 4.16 -21.97
C PRO A 10 -15.58 3.06 -21.46
N ASP A 11 -16.28 3.36 -20.37
CA ASP A 11 -17.27 2.48 -19.72
C ASP A 11 -16.72 1.17 -19.12
N ALA A 12 -15.40 1.00 -19.01
CA ALA A 12 -14.81 -0.21 -18.44
C ALA A 12 -15.16 -0.42 -16.96
N PHE A 13 -15.24 0.67 -16.17
CA PHE A 13 -15.64 0.67 -14.77
C PHE A 13 -16.02 2.09 -14.31
N GLU A 14 -16.71 2.20 -13.18
CA GLU A 14 -17.01 3.47 -12.51
C GLU A 14 -15.97 3.75 -11.40
N LEU A 15 -15.46 4.98 -11.34
CA LEU A 15 -14.56 5.41 -10.26
C LEU A 15 -15.34 6.19 -9.20
N ILE A 16 -15.28 5.69 -7.97
CA ILE A 16 -15.87 6.34 -6.80
C ILE A 16 -14.75 6.93 -5.95
N TYR A 17 -14.78 8.24 -5.76
CA TYR A 17 -13.84 8.96 -4.89
C TYR A 17 -14.54 9.44 -3.64
N GLY A 18 -13.83 9.40 -2.53
CA GLY A 18 -14.32 9.92 -1.25
C GLY A 18 -13.28 9.78 -0.16
N GLU A 19 -13.58 10.40 0.98
CA GLU A 19 -12.81 10.21 2.21
C GLU A 19 -13.41 9.02 2.96
N TYR A 20 -12.75 7.88 2.86
CA TYR A 20 -13.13 6.66 3.56
C TYR A 20 -12.03 6.25 4.53
N ASN A 21 -12.42 5.86 5.73
CA ASN A 21 -11.54 5.13 6.63
C ASN A 21 -11.52 3.63 6.26
N ASN A 22 -10.60 2.87 6.86
CA ASN A 22 -10.43 1.44 6.58
C ASN A 22 -11.70 0.62 6.77
N GLU A 23 -12.45 0.86 7.86
CA GLU A 23 -13.69 0.13 8.14
C GLU A 23 -14.76 0.41 7.07
N GLN A 24 -14.89 1.66 6.64
CA GLN A 24 -15.83 2.05 5.60
C GLN A 24 -15.50 1.42 4.24
N ILE A 25 -14.21 1.33 3.88
CA ILE A 25 -13.78 0.65 2.64
C ILE A 25 -14.15 -0.83 2.70
N VAL A 26 -13.82 -1.50 3.81
CA VAL A 26 -14.10 -2.93 3.98
C VAL A 26 -15.61 -3.19 3.95
N GLN A 27 -16.41 -2.40 4.66
CA GLN A 27 -17.87 -2.50 4.63
C GLN A 27 -18.46 -2.23 3.25
N ALA A 28 -17.93 -1.27 2.49
CA ALA A 28 -18.39 -0.99 1.14
C ALA A 28 -18.17 -2.19 0.21
N ILE A 29 -17.02 -2.87 0.32
CA ILE A 29 -16.72 -4.09 -0.46
C ILE A 29 -17.62 -5.25 -0.01
N THR A 30 -17.68 -5.53 1.29
CA THR A 30 -18.41 -6.72 1.80
C THR A 30 -19.92 -6.60 1.69
N SER A 31 -20.47 -5.38 1.69
CA SER A 31 -21.89 -5.13 1.42
C SER A 31 -22.25 -5.11 -0.07
N GLY A 32 -21.26 -5.06 -0.97
CA GLY A 32 -21.47 -4.95 -2.40
C GLY A 32 -21.85 -3.53 -2.87
N ALA A 33 -21.58 -2.51 -2.07
CA ALA A 33 -21.72 -1.11 -2.50
C ALA A 33 -20.65 -0.73 -3.54
N VAL A 34 -19.48 -1.38 -3.48
CA VAL A 34 -18.44 -1.35 -4.52
C VAL A 34 -17.94 -2.76 -4.78
N ASP A 35 -17.50 -3.04 -6.01
CA ASP A 35 -16.99 -4.37 -6.37
C ASP A 35 -15.53 -4.60 -5.95
N ALA A 36 -14.72 -3.54 -5.90
CA ALA A 36 -13.30 -3.61 -5.60
C ALA A 36 -12.74 -2.27 -5.09
N SER A 37 -11.54 -2.31 -4.51
CA SER A 37 -10.73 -1.14 -4.18
C SER A 37 -9.26 -1.41 -4.48
N LEU A 38 -8.46 -0.36 -4.55
CA LEU A 38 -7.00 -0.44 -4.72
C LEU A 38 -6.32 -0.30 -3.37
N ALA A 39 -5.52 -1.29 -2.99
CA ALA A 39 -4.72 -1.26 -1.77
C ALA A 39 -3.44 -2.08 -1.95
N PRO A 40 -2.33 -1.70 -1.29
CA PRO A 40 -1.15 -2.55 -1.23
C PRO A 40 -1.46 -3.82 -0.43
N LYS A 41 -0.73 -4.90 -0.71
CA LYS A 41 -0.97 -6.22 -0.11
C LYS A 41 -1.02 -6.19 1.43
N TYR A 42 -0.06 -5.53 2.07
CA TYR A 42 -0.01 -5.43 3.54
C TYR A 42 -1.29 -4.82 4.14
N GLN A 43 -1.94 -3.90 3.41
CA GLN A 43 -3.15 -3.23 3.88
C GLN A 43 -4.36 -4.15 3.80
N VAL A 44 -4.45 -4.99 2.76
CA VAL A 44 -5.51 -6.00 2.64
C VAL A 44 -5.34 -7.09 3.70
N ASP A 45 -4.10 -7.54 3.93
CA ASP A 45 -3.81 -8.51 5.01
C ASP A 45 -4.20 -7.93 6.38
N ASN A 46 -3.87 -6.66 6.63
CA ASN A 46 -4.29 -5.94 7.84
C ASN A 46 -5.83 -5.81 7.95
N TRP A 47 -6.54 -5.51 6.85
CA TRP A 47 -8.00 -5.46 6.85
C TRP A 47 -8.62 -6.82 7.20
N ASN A 48 -8.17 -7.89 6.57
CA ASN A 48 -8.64 -9.25 6.85
C ASN A 48 -8.46 -9.63 8.32
N LYS A 49 -7.30 -9.31 8.91
CA LYS A 49 -7.03 -9.51 10.34
C LYS A 49 -7.89 -8.62 11.24
N SER A 50 -7.94 -7.33 10.96
CA SER A 50 -8.58 -6.32 11.83
C SER A 50 -10.10 -6.42 11.85
N PHE A 51 -10.70 -6.80 10.72
CA PHE A 51 -12.16 -6.85 10.57
C PHE A 51 -12.70 -8.29 10.48
N ASN A 52 -11.83 -9.30 10.62
CA ASN A 52 -12.18 -10.72 10.49
C ASN A 52 -12.88 -11.03 9.16
N GLU A 53 -12.28 -10.52 8.08
CA GLU A 53 -12.76 -10.69 6.70
C GLU A 53 -11.81 -11.57 5.90
N ASN A 54 -12.24 -11.96 4.69
CA ASN A 54 -11.44 -12.75 3.76
C ASN A 54 -11.48 -12.15 2.35
N LEU A 55 -11.12 -10.87 2.25
CA LEU A 55 -10.99 -10.16 0.99
C LEU A 55 -9.90 -10.82 0.13
N ALA A 56 -10.25 -11.06 -1.14
CA ALA A 56 -9.31 -11.60 -2.12
C ALA A 56 -8.45 -10.49 -2.73
N ILE A 57 -7.18 -10.81 -3.01
CA ILE A 57 -6.27 -9.94 -3.76
C ILE A 57 -6.20 -10.48 -5.19
N GLY A 58 -6.24 -9.58 -6.18
CA GLY A 58 -6.06 -9.95 -7.59
C GLY A 58 -4.72 -10.64 -7.82
N SER A 59 -4.68 -11.59 -8.77
CA SER A 59 -3.46 -12.36 -9.06
C SER A 59 -2.34 -11.54 -9.70
N GLU A 60 -2.70 -10.44 -10.38
CA GLU A 60 -1.77 -9.52 -11.01
C GLU A 60 -1.86 -8.14 -10.35
N PRO A 61 -0.73 -7.54 -9.94
CA PRO A 61 -0.73 -6.18 -9.40
C PRO A 61 -1.00 -5.19 -10.53
N VAL A 62 -1.91 -4.24 -10.28
CA VAL A 62 -2.18 -3.12 -11.21
C VAL A 62 -1.02 -2.12 -11.25
N HIS A 63 -0.20 -2.08 -10.19
CA HIS A 63 0.96 -1.21 -10.04
C HIS A 63 1.95 -1.81 -9.04
N ASN A 64 3.24 -1.71 -9.33
CA ASN A 64 4.33 -2.09 -8.41
C ASN A 64 5.12 -0.84 -8.03
N SER A 65 5.27 -0.59 -6.74
CA SER A 65 6.05 0.51 -6.20
C SER A 65 6.49 0.24 -4.78
N ASP A 66 7.63 0.81 -4.40
CA ASP A 66 8.10 0.80 -3.01
C ASP A 66 7.64 2.06 -2.26
N ALA A 67 7.65 1.95 -0.93
CA ALA A 67 7.45 3.09 -0.05
C ALA A 67 8.81 3.73 0.31
N TYR A 68 8.85 5.07 0.33
CA TYR A 68 10.06 5.82 0.64
C TYR A 68 9.77 6.93 1.66
N LEU A 69 10.78 7.28 2.45
CA LEU A 69 10.75 8.49 3.25
C LEU A 69 10.86 9.71 2.34
N LEU A 70 9.91 10.64 2.49
CA LEU A 70 9.90 11.87 1.72
C LEU A 70 10.54 13.00 2.52
N PHE A 71 11.49 13.69 1.89
CA PHE A 71 12.13 14.87 2.44
C PHE A 71 11.62 16.14 1.74
N ASN A 72 11.66 17.27 2.45
CA ASN A 72 11.46 18.56 1.81
C ASN A 72 12.57 18.77 0.77
N LYS A 73 12.24 19.41 -0.36
CA LYS A 73 13.23 19.72 -1.42
C LYS A 73 14.40 20.59 -0.94
N LYS A 74 14.26 21.29 0.20
CA LYS A 74 15.29 22.13 0.81
C LYS A 74 16.09 21.41 1.91
N THR A 75 15.77 20.15 2.21
CA THR A 75 16.52 19.36 3.19
C THR A 75 17.98 19.22 2.75
N ASP A 76 18.90 19.28 3.71
CA ASP A 76 20.32 19.08 3.45
C ASP A 76 20.57 17.67 2.89
N GLN A 77 21.30 17.60 1.78
CA GLN A 77 21.66 16.34 1.14
C GLN A 77 22.42 15.41 2.09
N ALA A 78 23.26 15.96 2.97
CA ALA A 78 24.01 15.16 3.93
C ALA A 78 23.09 14.40 4.92
N LEU A 79 21.94 14.97 5.28
CA LEU A 79 20.95 14.29 6.11
C LEU A 79 20.25 13.17 5.33
N ILE A 80 19.88 13.43 4.07
CA ILE A 80 19.23 12.44 3.21
C ILE A 80 20.16 11.24 3.02
N ASP A 81 21.43 11.48 2.71
CA ASP A 81 22.44 10.44 2.51
C ASP A 81 22.66 9.61 3.79
N ALA A 82 22.70 10.27 4.95
CA ALA A 82 22.84 9.58 6.24
C ALA A 82 21.63 8.68 6.54
N VAL A 83 20.40 9.15 6.26
CA VAL A 83 19.19 8.34 6.46
C VAL A 83 19.16 7.17 5.49
N ASN A 84 19.50 7.38 4.21
CA ASN A 84 19.54 6.30 3.23
C ASN A 84 20.57 5.24 3.61
N THR A 85 21.77 5.65 4.03
CA THR A 85 22.81 4.72 4.51
C THR A 85 22.31 3.89 5.68
N ALA A 86 21.68 4.54 6.68
CA ALA A 86 21.13 3.83 7.83
C ALA A 86 20.01 2.85 7.43
N LEU A 87 19.14 3.21 6.48
CA LEU A 87 18.09 2.31 5.99
C LEU A 87 18.66 1.09 5.24
N GLU A 88 19.72 1.28 4.45
CA GLU A 88 20.43 0.19 3.77
C GLU A 88 21.06 -0.78 4.78
N GLU A 89 21.74 -0.26 5.80
CA GLU A 89 22.33 -1.05 6.89
C GLU A 89 21.24 -1.84 7.64
N LEU A 90 20.16 -1.17 8.07
CA LEU A 90 19.04 -1.82 8.76
C LEU A 90 18.34 -2.88 7.91
N LYS A 91 18.25 -2.69 6.58
CA LYS A 91 17.70 -3.69 5.66
C LYS A 91 18.65 -4.89 5.56
N ALA A 92 19.96 -4.65 5.40
CA ALA A 92 20.97 -5.70 5.29
C ALA A 92 21.11 -6.54 6.56
N GLU A 93 20.94 -5.92 7.72
CA GLU A 93 20.99 -6.59 9.04
C GLU A 93 19.71 -7.37 9.37
N GLY A 94 18.63 -7.20 8.59
CA GLY A 94 17.34 -7.85 8.81
C GLY A 94 16.40 -7.08 9.75
N THR A 95 16.83 -5.97 10.33
CA THR A 95 16.02 -5.15 11.25
C THR A 95 14.73 -4.64 10.60
N ILE A 96 14.76 -4.24 9.32
CA ILE A 96 13.54 -3.81 8.61
C ILE A 96 12.53 -4.96 8.48
N LYS A 97 13.01 -6.19 8.31
CA LYS A 97 12.15 -7.38 8.28
C LYS A 97 11.53 -7.64 9.64
N GLU A 98 12.32 -7.59 10.71
CA GLU A 98 11.81 -7.76 12.08
C GLU A 98 10.71 -6.73 12.39
N LEU A 99 10.90 -5.47 12.02
CA LEU A 99 9.89 -4.42 12.17
C LEU A 99 8.64 -4.68 11.30
N SER A 100 8.82 -5.15 10.06
CA SER A 100 7.69 -5.51 9.19
C SER A 100 6.86 -6.63 9.82
N GLU A 101 7.51 -7.66 10.36
CA GLU A 101 6.82 -8.76 11.03
C GLU A 101 6.13 -8.30 12.35
N GLU A 102 6.77 -7.43 13.13
CA GLU A 102 6.21 -6.92 14.39
C GLU A 102 4.99 -6.02 14.18
N TYR A 103 5.05 -5.10 13.22
CA TYR A 103 4.02 -4.07 13.05
C TYR A 103 3.00 -4.38 11.97
N LEU A 104 3.34 -5.22 10.98
CA LEU A 104 2.49 -5.55 9.84
C LEU A 104 2.14 -7.04 9.77
N ASP A 105 2.66 -7.86 10.70
CA ASP A 105 2.45 -9.31 10.74
C ASP A 105 2.82 -10.03 9.43
N GLY A 106 3.83 -9.53 8.72
CA GLY A 106 4.29 -10.12 7.46
C GLY A 106 5.61 -9.52 6.96
N ASP A 107 6.21 -10.20 6.00
CA ASP A 107 7.41 -9.73 5.32
C ASP A 107 7.02 -8.91 4.09
N TYR A 108 7.11 -7.58 4.22
CA TYR A 108 6.83 -6.61 3.16
C TYR A 108 8.06 -5.75 2.87
N VAL A 109 9.26 -6.26 3.18
CA VAL A 109 10.49 -5.54 2.86
C VAL A 109 10.60 -5.42 1.34
N PRO A 110 10.76 -4.19 0.78
CA PRO A 110 10.96 -4.01 -0.66
C PRO A 110 12.17 -4.80 -1.14
N GLU A 111 12.13 -5.37 -2.35
CA GLU A 111 13.26 -6.11 -2.94
C GLU A 111 14.44 -5.20 -3.27
#